data_AF-A0A2H9SN99-F1
#
_entry.id   AF-A0A2H9SN99-F1
#
_cell.length_a   1.000
_cell.length_b   1.000
_cell.length_c   1.000
_cell.angle_alpha   90.00
_cell.angle_beta   90.00
_cell.angle_gamma   90.00
#
_symmetry.space_group_name_H-M   'P 1'
#
loop_
_entity.id
_entity.type
_entity.pdbx_description
1 polymer ?
#
loop_
_entity_poly.entity_id
_entity_poly.type
_entity_poly.pdbx_seq_one_letter_code
_entity_poly.pdbx_strand_id
1 'polypeptide(L)' 'MQKNSYTKEELLACGRGEMFGEGNAQLPLPPMLMFDRIVSITSEGGKYGQ' A
#
# COMPACT_ATOMS: atom_id res chain seq x y z
N MET A 1 -14.66 -7.34 -1.05
CA MET A 1 -14.16 -6.27 -1.93
C MET A 1 -12.77 -5.88 -1.46
N GLN A 2 -11.75 -5.94 -2.33
CA GLN A 2 -10.42 -5.41 -1.99
C GLN A 2 -10.41 -3.89 -2.15
N LYS A 3 -9.64 -3.20 -1.29
CA LYS A 3 -9.47 -1.75 -1.34
C LYS A 3 -8.51 -1.36 -2.47
N ASN A 4 -8.89 -0.35 -3.26
CA ASN A 4 -8.21 0.04 -4.50
C ASN A 4 -7.50 1.40 -4.42
N SER A 5 -7.44 2.03 -3.25
CA SER A 5 -6.74 3.30 -3.01
C SER A 5 -6.33 3.38 -1.54
N TYR A 6 -5.27 4.12 -1.21
CA TYR A 6 -4.76 4.22 0.16
C TYR A 6 -4.30 5.65 0.47
N THR A 7 -4.71 6.13 1.63
CA THR A 7 -4.28 7.42 2.20
C THR A 7 -2.90 7.33 2.86
N LYS A 8 -2.28 8.47 3.15
CA LYS A 8 -0.96 8.53 3.80
C LYS A 8 -0.94 7.82 5.14
N GLU A 9 -2.00 8.02 5.92
CA GLU A 9 -2.19 7.44 7.25
C GLU A 9 -2.24 5.91 7.17
N GLU A 10 -2.87 5.38 6.12
CA GLU A 10 -2.95 3.94 5.86
C GLU A 10 -1.61 3.37 5.40
N LEU A 11 -0.86 4.10 4.57
CA LEU A 11 0.50 3.69 4.20
C LEU A 11 1.42 3.63 5.42
N LEU A 12 1.26 4.57 6.36
CA LEU A 12 2.00 4.55 7.63
C LEU A 12 1.56 3.38 8.52
N ALA A 13 0.27 3.07 8.58
CA ALA A 13 -0.23 1.89 9.30
C ALA A 13 0.31 0.57 8.70
N CYS A 14 0.41 0.49 7.37
CA CYS A 14 1.07 -0.60 6.67
C CYS A 14 2.55 -0.71 7.06
N GLY A 15 3.29 0.40 7.11
CA GLY A 15 4.69 0.39 7.53
C GLY A 15 4.91 0.04 9.01
N ARG A 16 3.89 0.24 9.86
CA ARG A 16 3.90 -0.22 11.27
C ARG A 16 3.46 -1.67 11.45
N GLY A 17 3.07 -2.36 10.37
CA GLY A 17 2.58 -3.74 10.42
C GLY A 17 1.12 -3.88 10.91
N GLU A 18 0.36 -2.79 10.98
CA GLU A 18 -1.00 -2.76 11.55
C GLU A 18 -2.08 -3.20 10.54
N MET A 19 -1.75 -3.28 9.25
CA MET A 19 -2.74 -3.56 8.19
C MET A 19 -2.80 -5.03 7.75
N PHE A 20 -1.65 -5.68 7.61
CA PHE A 20 -1.58 -7.01 7.00
C PHE A 20 -1.27 -8.12 7.99
N GLY A 21 -1.02 -7.79 9.27
CA GLY A 21 -0.65 -8.76 10.29
C GLY A 21 0.86 -9.03 10.36
N GLU A 22 1.29 -9.66 11.45
CA GLU A 22 2.70 -9.93 11.73
C GLU A 22 3.32 -10.87 10.69
N GLY A 23 4.52 -10.54 10.20
CA GLY A 23 5.24 -11.32 9.20
C GLY A 23 4.81 -11.11 7.74
N ASN A 24 3.75 -10.33 7.49
CA ASN A 24 3.32 -9.97 6.14
C ASN A 24 4.04 -8.72 5.61
N ALA A 25 3.78 -8.37 4.34
CA ALA A 25 4.41 -7.23 3.68
C ALA A 25 4.20 -5.91 4.47
N GLN A 26 5.28 -5.15 4.60
CA GLN A 26 5.30 -3.85 5.27
C GLN A 26 5.95 -2.82 4.36
N LEU A 27 5.43 -1.59 4.37
CA LEU A 27 6.08 -0.48 3.70
C LEU A 27 7.25 0.05 4.54
N PRO A 28 8.27 0.65 3.91
CA PRO A 28 9.27 1.42 4.64
C PRO A 28 8.61 2.58 5.41
N LEU A 29 9.14 2.89 6.58
CA LEU A 29 8.79 4.12 7.30
C LEU A 29 9.65 5.31 6.81
N PRO A 30 9.24 6.56 7.08
CA PRO A 30 10.09 7.73 6.86
C PRO A 30 11.47 7.58 7.52
N PRO A 31 12.57 8.05 6.88
CA PRO A 31 12.59 8.86 5.65
C PRO A 31 12.53 8.03 4.35
N MET A 32 12.34 6.70 4.43
CA MET A 32 12.37 5.81 3.26
C MET A 32 10.98 5.58 2.61
N LEU A 33 9.90 6.11 3.19
CA LEU A 33 8.60 6.11 2.55
C LEU A 33 8.55 7.18 1.45
N MET A 34 8.55 6.75 0.19
CA MET A 34 8.75 7.63 -0.98
C MET A 34 7.45 8.12 -1.65
N PHE A 35 6.28 7.83 -1.08
CA PHE A 35 5.00 8.28 -1.63
C PHE A 35 3.96 8.50 -0.54
N ASP A 36 3.04 9.45 -0.78
CA ASP A 36 2.03 9.84 0.20
C ASP A 36 0.67 9.15 0.01
N ARG A 37 0.38 8.59 -1.17
CA ARG A 37 -0.91 7.93 -1.44
C ARG A 37 -0.83 6.96 -2.61
N ILE A 38 -1.71 5.96 -2.59
CA ILE A 38 -2.02 5.12 -3.76
C ILE A 38 -3.40 5.56 -4.26
N VAL A 39 -3.47 6.16 -5.45
CA VAL A 39 -4.74 6.66 -6.00
C VAL A 39 -5.57 5.55 -6.66
N SER A 40 -4.91 4.52 -7.19
CA SER A 40 -5.54 3.38 -7.85
C SER A 40 -4.62 2.15 -7.76
N ILE A 41 -5.18 1.02 -7.36
CA ILE A 41 -4.58 -0.32 -7.48
C ILE A 41 -5.68 -1.30 -7.88
N THR A 42 -5.43 -2.03 -8.95
CA THR A 42 -6.37 -3.01 -9.53
C THR A 42 -5.63 -4.31 -9.79
N SER A 43 -6.36 -5.44 -9.78
CA SER A 43 -5.83 -6.77 -10.09
C SER A 43 -5.82 -7.09 -11.59
N GLU A 44 -6.22 -6.12 -12.41
CA GLU A 44 -6.32 -6.22 -13.86
C GLU A 44 -5.98 -4.84 -14.46
N GLY A 45 -5.45 -4.84 -15.69
CA GLY A 45 -5.14 -3.63 -16.46
C GLY A 45 -3.65 -3.47 -16.75
N GLY A 46 -3.15 -2.22 -16.68
CA GLY A 46 -1.76 -1.92 -17.02
C GLY A 46 -1.38 -2.24 -18.47
N LYS A 47 -0.08 -2.23 -18.78
CA LYS A 47 0.44 -2.47 -20.13
C LYS A 47 0.20 -3.91 -20.63
N TYR A 48 0.06 -4.86 -19.71
CA TYR A 48 0.04 -6.29 -20.01
C TYR A 48 -1.32 -6.95 -19.74
N GLY A 49 -2.33 -6.20 -19.31
CA GLY A 49 -3.64 -6.74 -18.97
C GLY A 49 -3.65 -7.61 -17.69
N GLN A 50 -2.67 -7.42 -16.81
CA GLN A 50 -2.53 -8.08 -15.51
C GLN A 50 -2.68 -7.08 -14.39
#